data_AF-A7S6I3-F1
#
_entry.id   AF-A7S6I3-F1
#
_cell.length_a   1.000
_cell.length_b   1.000
_cell.length_c   1.000
_cell.angle_alpha   90.00
_cell.angle_beta   90.00
_cell.angle_gamma   90.00
#
_symmetry.space_group_name_H-M   'P 1'
#
loop_
_entity.id
_entity.type
_entity.pdbx_description
1 polymer ?
#
loop_
_entity_poly.entity_id
_entity_poly.type
_entity_poly.pdbx_seq_one_letter_code
_entity_poly.pdbx_strand_id
1 'polypeptide(L)' 'LLPGSTVHTDDWAAYRQLQARLPNVVADHGVVVHRYNFVDPITGVHTQHVESAWNRLKSVIKERRGVRRVDLQSFLDE' A
#
# COMPACT_ATOMS: atom_id res chain seq x y z
N LEU A 1 0.43 14.69 -3.03
CA LEU A 1 -1.02 14.65 -3.27
C LEU A 1 -1.49 16.08 -3.46
N LEU A 2 -2.26 16.34 -4.52
CA LEU A 2 -2.84 17.66 -4.75
C LEU A 2 -4.08 17.84 -3.87
N PRO A 3 -4.47 19.08 -3.51
CA PRO A 3 -5.74 19.35 -2.86
C PRO A 3 -6.92 18.73 -3.62
N GLY A 4 -7.84 18.11 -2.89
CA GLY A 4 -9.03 17.49 -3.47
C GLY A 4 -8.79 16.15 -4.20
N SER A 5 -7.69 15.47 -3.92
CA SER A 5 -7.41 14.15 -4.51
C SER A 5 -8.39 13.08 -4.00
N THR A 6 -8.76 12.15 -4.88
CA THR A 6 -9.31 10.85 -4.48
C THR A 6 -8.16 9.89 -4.16
N VAL A 7 -8.25 9.20 -3.02
CA VAL A 7 -7.24 8.23 -2.59
C VAL A 7 -7.88 6.85 -2.45
N HIS A 8 -7.18 5.81 -2.91
CA HIS A 8 -7.59 4.42 -2.71
C HIS A 8 -6.54 3.68 -1.89
N THR A 9 -6.95 2.97 -0.84
CA THR A 9 -6.06 2.18 0.02
C THR A 9 -6.57 0.76 0.23
N ASP A 10 -5.74 -0.10 0.80
CA ASP A 10 -6.21 -1.34 1.43
C ASP A 10 -7.04 -1.05 2.69
N ASP A 11 -7.53 -2.11 3.33
CA ASP A 11 -8.34 -2.07 4.55
C ASP A 11 -7.53 -1.91 5.85
N TRP A 12 -6.27 -1.47 5.75
CA TRP A 12 -5.47 -1.24 6.94
C TRP A 12 -6.07 -0.15 7.84
N ALA A 13 -6.28 -0.51 9.11
CA ALA A 13 -6.96 0.32 10.09
C ALA A 13 -6.41 1.75 10.24
N ALA A 14 -5.11 1.96 9.97
CA ALA A 14 -4.47 3.27 10.05
C ALA A 14 -5.04 4.29 9.06
N TYR A 15 -5.63 3.82 7.95
CA TYR A 15 -6.19 4.69 6.90
C TYR A 15 -7.65 5.10 7.15
N ARG A 16 -8.35 4.53 8.15
CA ARG A 16 -9.79 4.78 8.38
C ARG A 16 -10.19 6.25 8.58
N GLN A 17 -9.25 7.12 8.92
CA GLN A 17 -9.49 8.54 9.17
C GLN A 17 -8.76 9.44 8.15
N LEU A 18 -8.43 8.94 6.96
CA LEU A 18 -7.60 9.67 6.00
C LEU A 18 -8.20 11.03 5.64
N GLN A 19 -9.49 11.07 5.30
CA GLN A 19 -10.21 12.32 5.00
C GLN A 19 -10.22 13.28 6.19
N ALA A 20 -10.49 12.79 7.40
CA ALA A 20 -10.52 13.63 8.60
C ALA A 20 -9.13 14.19 8.99
N ARG A 21 -8.06 13.41 8.74
CA ARG A 21 -6.68 13.83 9.04
C ARG A 21 -6.08 14.72 7.97
N LEU A 22 -6.58 14.63 6.73
CA LEU A 22 -6.09 15.37 5.57
C LEU A 22 -7.24 16.07 4.82
N PRO A 23 -8.07 16.88 5.49
CA PRO A 23 -9.35 17.37 4.95
C PRO A 23 -9.21 18.27 3.73
N ASN A 24 -8.08 18.97 3.59
CA ASN A 24 -7.81 19.84 2.44
C ASN A 24 -7.07 19.11 1.30
N VAL A 25 -6.73 17.84 1.48
CA VAL A 25 -5.91 17.06 0.54
C VAL A 25 -6.69 15.89 -0.02
N VAL A 26 -7.41 15.16 0.83
CA VAL A 26 -8.19 13.97 0.47
C VAL A 26 -9.67 14.34 0.47
N ALA A 27 -10.23 14.55 -0.72
CA ALA A 27 -11.67 14.80 -0.87
C ALA A 27 -12.47 13.51 -0.69
N ASP A 28 -11.97 12.42 -1.28
CA ASP A 28 -12.64 11.12 -1.26
C ASP A 28 -11.63 10.00 -0.95
N HIS A 29 -12.09 9.00 -0.20
CA HIS A 29 -11.28 7.85 0.20
C HIS A 29 -12.03 6.54 -0.02
N GLY A 30 -11.59 5.79 -1.03
CA GLY A 30 -12.07 4.42 -1.27
C GLY A 30 -11.15 3.38 -0.61
N VAL A 31 -11.75 2.27 -0.18
CA VAL A 31 -11.05 1.19 0.50
C VAL A 31 -11.31 -0.12 -0.23
N VAL A 32 -10.23 -0.87 -0.52
CA VAL A 32 -10.30 -2.22 -1.07
C VAL A 32 -10.11 -3.21 0.07
N VAL A 33 -11.14 -4.02 0.32
CA VAL A 33 -11.07 -5.07 1.33
C VAL A 33 -10.68 -6.38 0.66
N HIS A 34 -9.39 -6.69 0.67
CA HIS A 34 -8.81 -7.87 0.01
C HIS A 34 -9.37 -9.20 0.50
N ARG A 35 -9.94 -9.24 1.71
CA ARG A 35 -10.65 -10.41 2.22
C ARG A 35 -11.86 -10.80 1.36
N TYR A 36 -12.54 -9.82 0.77
CA TYR A 36 -13.77 -10.05 0.01
C TYR A 36 -13.49 -10.07 -1.49
N ASN A 37 -12.78 -9.06 -2.01
CA ASN A 37 -12.49 -8.95 -3.42
C ASN A 37 -11.13 -8.26 -3.66
N PHE A 38 -10.38 -8.70 -4.68
CA PHE A 38 -9.15 -8.03 -5.13
C PHE A 38 -9.42 -6.75 -5.94
N VAL A 39 -10.59 -6.69 -6.57
CA VAL A 39 -11.13 -5.52 -7.28
C VAL A 39 -12.55 -5.34 -6.78
N ASP A 40 -12.92 -4.14 -6.34
CA ASP A 40 -14.29 -3.86 -5.90
C ASP A 40 -15.26 -4.08 -7.09
N PRO A 41 -16.28 -4.97 -6.95
CA PRO A 41 -17.16 -5.31 -8.07
C PRO A 41 -18.17 -4.22 -8.44
N ILE A 42 -18.38 -3.22 -7.56
CA ILE A 42 -19.32 -2.11 -7.77
C ILE A 42 -18.57 -0.92 -8.38
N THR A 43 -17.42 -0.57 -7.81
CA THR A 43 -16.67 0.65 -8.18
C THR A 43 -15.50 0.39 -9.11
N GLY A 44 -15.04 -0.86 -9.23
CA GLY A 44 -13.84 -1.23 -9.99
C GLY A 44 -12.52 -0.83 -9.33
N VAL A 45 -12.56 -0.24 -8.12
CA VAL A 45 -11.36 0.22 -7.42
C VAL A 45 -10.46 -0.96 -7.02
N HIS A 46 -9.15 -0.80 -7.20
CA HIS A 46 -8.15 -1.79 -6.81
C HIS A 46 -6.81 -1.12 -6.46
N THR A 47 -5.96 -1.82 -5.69
CA THR A 47 -4.63 -1.36 -5.27
C THR A 47 -3.47 -2.06 -6.02
N GLN A 48 -3.78 -2.87 -7.04
CA GLN A 48 -2.81 -3.74 -7.74
C GLN A 48 -1.54 -3.03 -8.26
N HIS A 49 -1.65 -1.79 -8.76
CA HIS A 49 -0.45 -1.04 -9.20
C HIS A 49 0.51 -0.77 -8.05
N VAL A 50 -0.01 -0.41 -6.87
CA VAL A 50 0.79 -0.18 -5.67
C VAL A 50 1.40 -1.49 -5.19
N GLU A 51 0.62 -2.58 -5.17
CA GLU A 51 1.11 -3.90 -4.78
C GLU A 51 2.21 -4.41 -5.73
N SER A 52 2.04 -4.22 -7.04
CA SER A 52 3.03 -4.59 -8.06
C SER A 52 4.33 -3.79 -7.91
N ALA A 53 4.22 -2.47 -7.69
CA ALA A 53 5.37 -1.62 -7.41
C ALA A 53 6.11 -2.06 -6.14
N TRP A 54 5.37 -2.37 -5.07
CA TRP A 54 5.94 -2.91 -3.83
C TRP A 54 6.60 -4.28 -4.04
N ASN A 55 5.99 -5.14 -4.85
CA ASN A 55 6.55 -6.45 -5.18
C ASN A 55 7.88 -6.31 -5.92
N ARG A 56 7.96 -5.39 -6.88
CA ARG A 56 9.20 -5.07 -7.60
C ARG A 56 10.26 -4.50 -6.67
N LEU A 57 9.90 -3.56 -5.79
CA LEU A 57 10.83 -2.99 -4.82
C LEU A 57 11.40 -4.05 -3.88
N LYS A 58 10.56 -5.02 -3.46
CA LYS A 58 10.98 -6.13 -2.60
C LYS A 58 11.62 -7.30 -3.35
N SER A 59 11.76 -7.26 -4.68
CA SER A 59 12.24 -8.43 -5.45
C SER A 59 13.65 -8.82 -5.02
N VAL A 60 14.54 -7.83 -4.84
CA VAL A 60 15.92 -8.03 -4.37
C VAL A 60 15.97 -8.77 -3.03
N ILE A 61 15.08 -8.43 -2.11
CA ILE A 61 14.97 -9.10 -0.80
C ILE A 61 14.49 -10.54 -0.99
N LYS A 62 13.47 -10.74 -1.83
CA LYS A 62 12.85 -12.05 -2.08
C LYS A 62 13.81 -13.01 -2.79
N GLU A 63 14.60 -12.52 -3.75
CA GLU A 63 15.60 -13.28 -4.50
C GLU A 63 16.68 -13.87 -3.60
N ARG A 64 17.03 -13.17 -2.51
CA ARG A 64 18.01 -13.64 -1.52
C ARG A 64 17.47 -14.76 -0.61
N ARG A 65 16.16 -15.05 -0.63
CA ARG A 65 15.49 -16.14 0.12
C ARG A 65 15.72 -16.10 1.64
N GLY A 66 15.81 -14.88 2.19
CA GLY A 66 16.06 -14.62 3.60
C GLY A 66 17.51 -14.23 3.88
N VAL A 67 17.71 -13.51 4.97
CA VAL A 67 19.03 -13.06 5.45
C VAL A 67 19.20 -13.64 6.84
N ARG A 68 20.37 -14.25 7.13
CA ARG A 68 20.66 -14.72 8.48
C ARG A 68 20.68 -13.51 9.40
N ARG A 69 20.18 -13.64 10.63
CA ARG A 69 20.04 -12.49 11.54
C ARG A 69 21.33 -11.69 11.74
N VAL A 70 22.49 -12.37 11.71
CA VAL A 70 23.82 -11.74 11.84
C VAL A 70 24.19 -10.86 10.65
N ASP A 71 23.65 -11.12 9.48
CA ASP A 71 23.95 -10.40 8.23
C ASP A 71 22.93 -9.29 7.94
N LEU A 72 21.89 -9.14 8.79
CA LEU A 72 20.78 -8.22 8.55
C LEU A 72 21.22 -6.76 8.50
N GLN A 73 22.14 -6.34 9.38
CA GLN A 73 22.58 -4.94 9.42
C GLN A 73 23.37 -4.57 8.16
N SER A 74 24.35 -5.40 7.78
CA SER A 74 25.10 -5.22 6.53
C SER A 74 24.19 -5.18 5.31
N PHE A 75 23.07 -5.90 5.34
CA PHE A 75 22.07 -5.85 4.27
C PHE A 75 21.28 -4.53 4.24
N LEU A 76 20.95 -3.96 5.40
CA LEU A 76 20.24 -2.68 5.46
C LEU A 76 21.12 -1.47 5.12
N ASP A 77 22.44 -1.65 5.20
CA ASP A 77 23.44 -0.61 4.92
C ASP A 77 23.86 -0.55 3.42
N GLU A 78 23.47 -1.55 2.60
CA GLU A 78 23.62 -1.56 1.12
C GLU A 78 22.56 -0.66 0.43
#